data_AF-A0A3D3YPF7-F1
#
_entry.id   AF-A0A3D3YPF7-F1
#
_cell.length_a   1.000
_cell.length_b   1.000
_cell.length_c   1.000
_cell.angle_alpha   90.00
_cell.angle_beta   90.00
_cell.angle_gamma   90.00
#
_symmetry.space_group_name_H-M   'P 1'
#
loop_
_entity.id
_entity.type
_entity.pdbx_description
1 polymer ?
#
loop_
_entity_poly.entity_id
_entity_poly.type
_entity_poly.pdbx_seq_one_letter_code
_entity_poly.pdbx_strand_id
1 'polypeptide(L)'
;KTNIYQGNLNLVVQSPEGYEQVWQFEQYLKGLENLKILWTGGSQDEGIIIAISVPKPMPLIQLLSETPIVEQVAGKERNIVVMLKTPDTS
;
A
#
# COMPACT_ATOMS: atom_id res chain seq x y z
N LYS A 1 13.92 12.42 6.92
CA LYS A 1 12.72 12.94 7.64
C LYS A 1 11.62 11.92 7.48
N THR A 2 11.07 11.40 8.57
CA THR A 2 9.93 10.48 8.52
C THR A 2 8.67 11.31 8.26
N ASN A 3 8.07 11.13 7.08
CA ASN A 3 6.80 11.78 6.78
C ASN A 3 5.69 11.06 7.55
N ILE A 4 4.87 11.83 8.26
CA ILE A 4 3.73 11.35 9.02
C ILE A 4 2.47 11.55 8.18
N TYR A 5 1.64 10.52 8.09
CA TYR A 5 0.45 10.48 7.27
C TYR A 5 -0.81 10.39 8.14
N GLN A 6 -1.87 11.09 7.75
CA GLN A 6 -3.18 11.07 8.40
C GLN A 6 -4.28 11.35 7.36
N GLY A 7 -5.47 10.82 7.62
CA GLY A 7 -6.68 11.03 6.84
C GLY A 7 -6.87 9.96 5.77
N ASN A 8 -7.63 10.31 4.74
CA ASN A 8 -7.88 9.41 3.63
C ASN A 8 -6.79 9.54 2.58
N LEU A 9 -6.19 8.41 2.21
CA LEU A 9 -5.04 8.30 1.32
C LEU A 9 -5.31 7.20 0.30
N ASN A 10 -4.58 7.25 -0.80
CA ASN A 10 -4.60 6.20 -1.82
C ASN A 10 -3.24 5.50 -1.82
N LEU A 11 -3.27 4.17 -1.74
CA LEU A 11 -2.12 3.34 -2.08
C LEU A 11 -2.25 2.95 -3.55
N VAL A 12 -1.34 3.42 -4.39
CA VAL A 12 -1.26 3.04 -5.80
C VAL A 12 -0.30 1.87 -5.90
N VAL A 13 -0.85 0.67 -6.09
CA VAL A 13 -0.12 -0.59 -6.07
C VAL A 13 0.31 -0.93 -7.49
N GLN A 14 1.63 -0.93 -7.68
CA GLN A 14 2.28 -1.47 -8.87
C GLN A 14 2.64 -2.93 -8.56
N SER A 15 1.89 -3.86 -9.14
CA SER A 15 2.18 -5.29 -9.07
C SER A 15 2.70 -5.76 -10.42
N PRO A 16 3.90 -6.36 -10.47
CA PRO A 16 4.47 -6.88 -11.72
C PRO A 16 3.74 -8.14 -12.24
N GLU A 17 3.11 -8.94 -11.37
CA GLU A 17 2.70 -10.31 -11.75
C GLU A 17 1.30 -10.78 -11.30
N GLY A 18 0.50 -10.00 -10.56
CA GLY A 18 -0.93 -10.29 -10.44
C GLY A 18 -1.62 -10.00 -9.10
N TYR A 19 -2.79 -10.63 -8.96
CA TYR A 19 -3.79 -10.41 -7.92
C TYR A 19 -3.39 -11.00 -6.55
N GLU A 20 -2.52 -12.00 -6.51
CA GLU A 20 -2.14 -12.69 -5.27
C GLU A 20 -1.31 -11.81 -4.33
N GLN A 21 -0.27 -11.14 -4.85
CA GLN A 21 0.58 -10.25 -4.04
C GLN A 21 -0.23 -9.08 -3.50
N VAL A 22 -1.16 -8.57 -4.30
CA VAL A 22 -2.10 -7.52 -3.91
C VAL A 22 -2.99 -8.01 -2.77
N TRP A 23 -3.53 -9.23 -2.87
CA TRP A 23 -4.33 -9.80 -1.81
C TRP A 23 -3.53 -9.99 -0.51
N GLN A 24 -2.30 -10.52 -0.59
CA GLN A 24 -1.42 -10.64 0.57
C GLN A 24 -1.12 -9.26 1.21
N PHE A 25 -0.90 -8.26 0.38
CA PHE A 25 -0.73 -6.88 0.83
C PHE A 25 -1.97 -6.33 1.52
N GLU A 26 -3.17 -6.57 0.99
CA GLU A 26 -4.40 -6.22 1.69
C GLU A 26 -4.54 -6.91 3.05
N GLN A 27 -4.18 -8.19 3.15
CA GLN A 27 -4.25 -8.91 4.43
C GLN A 27 -3.30 -8.30 5.45
N TYR A 28 -2.08 -7.93 5.04
CA TYR A 28 -1.16 -7.19 5.88
C TYR A 28 -1.77 -5.86 6.36
N LEU A 29 -2.33 -5.06 5.44
CA LEU A 29 -2.97 -3.78 5.77
C LEU A 29 -4.13 -3.92 6.75
N LYS A 30 -4.95 -4.98 6.62
CA LYS A 30 -6.05 -5.30 7.56
C LYS A 30 -5.56 -5.61 8.97
N GLY A 31 -4.31 -6.05 9.12
CA GLY A 31 -3.69 -6.32 10.43
C GLY A 31 -3.23 -5.06 11.18
N LEU A 32 -3.24 -3.89 10.54
CA LEU A 32 -2.75 -2.64 11.14
C LEU A 32 -3.84 -1.93 11.94
N GLU A 33 -3.64 -1.79 13.25
CA GLU A 33 -4.65 -1.25 14.17
C GLU A 33 -5.13 0.19 13.85
N ASN A 34 -4.25 1.02 13.28
CA ASN A 34 -4.54 2.43 12.96
C ASN A 34 -4.72 2.68 11.46
N LEU A 35 -5.15 1.68 10.71
CA LEU A 35 -5.43 1.78 9.27
C LEU A 35 -6.71 1.00 8.93
N LYS A 36 -7.56 1.56 8.07
CA LYS A 36 -8.74 0.88 7.53
C LYS A 36 -8.74 0.95 6.03
N ILE A 37 -9.00 -0.18 5.37
CA ILE A 37 -9.28 -0.19 3.93
C ILE A 37 -10.71 0.31 3.73
N LEU A 38 -10.88 1.32 2.88
CA LEU A 38 -12.17 1.89 2.50
C LEU A 38 -12.72 1.22 1.25
N TRP A 39 -11.87 1.05 0.23
CA TRP A 39 -12.18 0.32 -0.99
C TRP A 39 -10.90 -0.13 -1.68
N THR A 40 -10.99 -1.21 -2.45
CA THR A 40 -9.96 -1.61 -3.42
C THR A 40 -10.60 -1.70 -4.79
N GLY A 41 -9.91 -1.18 -5.79
CA GLY A 41 -10.30 -1.29 -7.18
C GLY A 41 -9.15 -0.80 -8.06
N GLY A 42 -9.44 -0.34 -9.26
CA GLY A 42 -8.41 0.07 -10.19
C GLY A 42 -8.89 -0.04 -11.64
N SER A 43 -8.02 0.34 -12.55
CA SER A 43 -8.24 0.21 -13.99
C SER A 43 -7.01 -0.39 -14.65
N GLN A 44 -7.16 -0.82 -15.90
CA GLN A 44 -6.05 -1.37 -16.67
C GLN A 44 -4.94 -0.33 -16.88
N ASP A 45 -5.30 0.97 -16.89
CA ASP A 45 -4.38 2.09 -17.12
C ASP A 45 -3.79 2.65 -15.81
N GLU A 46 -4.56 2.65 -14.71
CA GLU A 46 -4.14 3.25 -13.42
C GLU A 46 -3.52 2.23 -12.45
N GLY A 47 -3.60 0.95 -12.76
CA GLY A 47 -3.21 -0.13 -11.86
C GLY A 47 -4.21 -0.31 -10.72
N ILE A 48 -3.76 -0.93 -9.63
CA ILE A 48 -4.62 -1.21 -8.47
C ILE A 48 -4.50 -0.07 -7.47
N ILE A 49 -5.64 0.44 -7.00
CA ILE A 49 -5.75 1.48 -6.00
C ILE A 49 -6.46 0.90 -4.77
N ILE A 50 -5.79 0.99 -3.63
CA ILE A 50 -6.36 0.69 -2.32
C ILE A 50 -6.53 2.01 -1.58
N ALA A 51 -7.76 2.47 -1.42
CA ALA A 51 -8.04 3.63 -0.59
C ALA A 51 -8.09 3.23 0.88
N ILE A 52 -7.38 3.98 1.70
CA ILE A 52 -7.25 3.74 3.13
C ILE A 52 -7.65 4.96 3.94
N SER A 53 -8.06 4.72 5.18
CA SER A 53 -8.23 5.75 6.19
C SER A 53 -7.24 5.53 7.32
N VAL A 54 -6.49 6.58 7.63
CA VAL A 54 -5.47 6.62 8.68
C VAL A 54 -5.94 7.65 9.72
N PRO A 55 -6.75 7.23 10.71
CA PRO A 55 -7.39 8.17 11.65
C PRO A 55 -6.38 8.90 12.55
N LYS A 56 -5.26 8.26 12.87
CA LYS A 56 -4.18 8.83 13.70
C LYS A 56 -2.91 9.00 12.87
N PRO A 57 -2.15 10.10 13.05
CA PRO A 57 -0.88 10.30 12.38
C PRO A 57 0.07 9.10 12.56
N MET A 58 0.58 8.52 11.48
CA MET A 58 1.51 7.38 11.54
C MET A 58 2.62 7.46 10.47
N PRO A 59 3.80 6.85 10.70
CA PRO A 59 4.90 6.83 9.74
C PRO A 59 4.65 5.79 8.63
N LEU A 60 3.60 5.99 7.83
CA LEU A 60 3.07 4.97 6.92
C LEU A 60 4.10 4.47 5.90
N ILE A 61 4.90 5.35 5.30
CA ILE A 61 5.95 4.93 4.35
C ILE A 61 6.94 3.97 5.00
N GLN A 62 7.40 4.29 6.21
CA GLN A 62 8.38 3.46 6.91
C GLN A 62 7.79 2.08 7.20
N LEU A 63 6.58 2.05 7.74
CA LEU A 63 5.88 0.81 8.06
C LEU A 63 5.70 -0.09 6.82
N LEU A 64 5.28 0.50 5.69
CA LEU A 64 5.12 -0.22 4.44
C LEU A 64 6.48 -0.71 3.89
N SER A 65 7.54 0.08 4.00
CA SER A 65 8.88 -0.31 3.52
C SER A 65 9.52 -1.44 4.33
N GLU A 66 9.10 -1.62 5.59
CA GLU A 66 9.54 -2.71 6.46
C GLU A 66 8.76 -4.01 6.19
N THR A 67 7.76 -3.97 5.31
CA THR A 67 6.92 -5.13 4.97
C THR A 67 7.62 -6.03 3.94
N PRO A 68 7.78 -7.34 4.18
CA PRO A 68 8.58 -8.22 3.31
C PRO A 68 8.16 -8.27 1.83
N ILE A 69 6.86 -8.18 1.54
CA ILE A 69 6.29 -8.25 0.18
C ILE A 69 6.40 -6.92 -0.58
N VAL A 70 6.79 -5.84 0.10
CA VAL A 70 6.97 -4.52 -0.50
C VAL A 70 8.43 -4.39 -0.94
N GLU A 71 8.63 -3.98 -2.18
CA GLU A 71 9.96 -3.70 -2.72
C GLU A 71 10.32 -2.24 -2.48
N GLN A 72 9.41 -1.33 -2.84
CA GLN A 72 9.65 0.11 -2.79
C GLN A 72 8.37 0.86 -2.42
N VAL A 73 8.55 1.98 -1.70
CA VAL A 73 7.45 2.87 -1.32
C VAL A 73 7.87 4.31 -1.58
N ALA A 74 7.02 5.06 -2.27
CA ALA A 74 7.22 6.49 -2.50
C ALA A 74 5.93 7.25 -2.23
N GLY A 75 5.97 8.24 -1.34
CA GLY A 75 4.82 9.10 -1.06
C GLY A 75 4.88 10.43 -1.79
N LYS A 76 3.77 10.81 -2.42
CA LYS A 76 3.53 12.15 -2.95
C LYS A 76 2.15 12.62 -2.52
N GLU A 77 2.11 13.60 -1.62
CA GLU A 77 0.88 14.17 -1.07
C GLU A 77 -0.04 13.09 -0.49
N ARG A 78 -1.23 12.87 -1.09
CA ARG A 78 -2.23 11.88 -0.66
C ARG A 78 -2.10 10.53 -1.37
N ASN A 79 -1.21 10.42 -2.34
CA ASN A 79 -0.96 9.19 -3.08
C ASN A 79 0.38 8.59 -2.63
N ILE A 80 0.34 7.33 -2.23
CA ILE A 80 1.53 6.56 -1.86
C ILE A 80 1.65 5.44 -2.89
N VAL A 81 2.70 5.49 -3.69
CA VAL A 81 3.02 4.43 -4.64
C VAL A 81 3.72 3.31 -3.88
N VAL A 82 3.21 2.10 -4.05
CA VAL A 82 3.75 0.88 -3.44
C VAL A 82 4.07 -0.08 -4.59
N MET A 83 5.34 -0.47 -4.69
CA MET A 83 5.76 -1.52 -5.60
C MET A 83 5.91 -2.82 -4.81
N LEU A 84 5.20 -3.85 -5.25
CA LEU A 84 5.27 -5.18 -4.64
C LEU A 84 6.33 -6.01 -5.35
N LYS A 85 6.99 -6.89 -4.59
CA LYS A 85 7.94 -7.85 -5.16
C LYS A 85 7.22 -8.84 -6.06
N THR A 86 7.89 -9.30 -7.11
CA THR A 86 7.49 -10.53 -7.80
C THR A 86 7.58 -11.71 -6.83
N PRO A 87 6.66 -12.69 -6.94
CA PRO A 87 6.84 -13.96 -6.25
C PRO A 87 8.14 -14.61 -6.76
N ASP A 88 8.99 -15.08 -5.86
CA ASP A 88 10.16 -15.88 -6.25
C ASP A 88 9.66 -17.15 -6.93
N THR A 89 9.65 -17.16 -8.27
CA THR A 89 9.45 -18.35 -9.08
C THR A 89 10.76 -19.11 -9.11
N SER A 90 11.03 -19.90 -8.05
CA SER A 90 12.04 -20.96 -8.07
C SER A 90 11.46 -22.29 -8.52
#